data_AF-A0A2V7F2J0-F1
#
_entry.id   AF-A0A2V7F2J0-F1
#
_cell.length_a   1.000
_cell.length_b   1.000
_cell.length_c   1.000
_cell.angle_alpha   90.00
_cell.angle_beta   90.00
_cell.angle_gamma   90.00
#
_symmetry.space_group_name_H-M   'P 1'
#
loop_
_entity.id
_entity.type
_entity.pdbx_description
1 polymer ?
#
loop_
_entity_poly.entity_id
_entity_poly.type
_entity_poly.pdbx_seq_one_letter_code
_entity_poly.pdbx_strand_id
1 'polypeptide(L)'
;MTHTATVALATQEVLERAKRFFAERIPHVAAFVEREGPGFLVLRGQGGEEVVFSVRADGGPRGAGGGGGGGGGGLTQVRASTLFFDQAVDRFFSTLPLASGVVVA
;
A
#
# COMPACT_ATOMS: atom_id res chain seq x y z
N MET A 1 -5.33 7.91 -11.43
CA MET A 1 -3.89 7.94 -11.11
C MET A 1 -3.50 6.65 -10.43
N THR A 2 -2.35 6.09 -10.82
CA THR A 2 -1.82 4.85 -10.26
C THR A 2 -0.45 5.10 -9.65
N HIS A 3 -0.24 4.62 -8.43
CA HIS A 3 1.00 4.69 -7.69
C HIS A 3 1.56 3.28 -7.53
N THR A 4 2.84 3.06 -7.85
CA THR A 4 3.47 1.75 -7.71
C THR A 4 4.82 1.88 -7.01
N ALA A 5 5.08 1.04 -6.02
CA ALA A 5 6.38 0.93 -5.37
C ALA A 5 6.63 -0.50 -4.84
N THR A 6 7.89 -0.81 -4.51
CA THR A 6 8.26 -2.00 -3.76
C THR A 6 8.57 -1.61 -2.32
N VAL A 7 8.13 -2.41 -1.36
CA VAL A 7 8.33 -2.17 0.08
C VAL A 7 8.92 -3.39 0.78
N ALA A 8 9.67 -3.16 1.85
CA ALA A 8 10.22 -4.20 2.71
C ALA A 8 9.23 -4.61 3.81
N LEU A 9 8.01 -5.01 3.43
CA LEU A 9 6.95 -5.48 4.31
C LEU A 9 6.28 -6.72 3.72
N ALA A 10 5.68 -7.55 4.58
CA ALA A 10 4.80 -8.62 4.13
C ALA A 10 3.51 -8.06 3.50
N THR A 11 2.92 -8.79 2.55
CA THR A 11 1.70 -8.37 1.84
C THR A 11 0.56 -8.00 2.79
N GLN A 12 0.29 -8.85 3.79
CA GLN A 12 -0.77 -8.61 4.76
C GLN A 12 -0.51 -7.36 5.61
N GLU A 13 0.74 -7.11 5.97
CA GLU A 13 1.11 -5.94 6.75
C GLU A 13 0.88 -4.64 5.98
N VAL A 14 1.14 -4.64 4.67
CA VAL A 14 0.83 -3.48 3.80
C VAL A 14 -0.67 -3.19 3.80
N LEU A 15 -1.51 -4.21 3.59
CA LEU A 15 -2.96 -4.04 3.53
C LEU A 15 -3.53 -3.54 4.86
N GLU A 16 -3.07 -4.10 5.99
CA GLU A 16 -3.50 -3.65 7.31
C GLU A 16 -3.05 -2.21 7.62
N ARG A 17 -1.83 -1.82 7.22
CA ARG A 17 -1.38 -0.43 7.33
C ARG A 17 -2.22 0.50 6.46
N ALA A 18 -2.60 0.10 5.25
CA ALA A 18 -3.48 0.89 4.38
C ALA A 18 -4.86 1.10 5.02
N LYS A 19 -5.49 0.02 5.51
CA LYS A 19 -6.77 0.08 6.24
C LYS A 19 -6.71 1.10 7.38
N ARG A 20 -5.69 0.98 8.25
CA ARG A 20 -5.52 1.86 9.40
C ARG A 20 -5.26 3.31 8.99
N PHE A 21 -4.37 3.53 8.04
CA PHE A 21 -4.03 4.87 7.57
C PHE A 21 -5.26 5.63 7.06
N PHE A 22 -6.06 5.00 6.20
CA PHE A 22 -7.24 5.64 5.62
C PHE A 22 -8.40 5.79 6.61
N ALA A 23 -8.52 4.89 7.59
CA ALA A 23 -9.49 5.02 8.67
C ALA A 23 -9.15 6.16 9.64
N GLU A 24 -7.86 6.35 9.98
CA GLU A 24 -7.43 7.31 11.02
C GLU A 24 -7.07 8.69 10.48
N ARG A 25 -6.48 8.78 9.28
CA ARG A 25 -5.81 9.99 8.80
C ARG A 25 -6.56 10.74 7.71
N ILE A 26 -7.67 10.21 7.21
CA ILE A 26 -8.48 10.80 6.13
C ILE A 26 -9.93 11.06 6.62
N PRO A 27 -10.15 11.86 7.68
CA PRO A 27 -11.47 12.00 8.31
C PRO A 27 -12.50 12.73 7.43
N HIS A 28 -12.08 13.58 6.49
CA HIS A 28 -12.99 14.27 5.58
C HIS A 28 -13.59 13.39 4.49
N VAL A 29 -13.03 12.18 4.29
CA VAL A 29 -13.38 11.34 3.15
C VAL A 29 -13.65 9.87 3.53
N ALA A 30 -13.45 9.52 4.81
CA ALA A 30 -13.80 8.25 5.46
C ALA A 30 -13.90 7.08 4.47
N ALA A 31 -12.75 6.61 3.98
CA ALA A 31 -12.71 5.51 3.04
C ALA A 31 -12.87 4.19 3.83
N PHE A 32 -14.05 3.60 3.78
CA PHE A 32 -14.38 2.36 4.49
C PHE A 32 -14.01 1.14 3.65
N VAL A 33 -13.69 0.02 4.30
CA VAL A 33 -13.45 -1.24 3.60
C VAL A 33 -14.73 -1.68 2.90
N GLU A 34 -14.68 -1.71 1.56
CA GLU A 34 -15.76 -2.25 0.74
C GLU A 34 -15.51 -3.73 0.44
N ARG A 35 -14.27 -4.07 0.06
CA ARG A 35 -13.84 -5.44 -0.25
C ARG A 35 -12.40 -5.65 0.17
N GLU A 36 -12.08 -6.83 0.68
CA GLU A 36 -10.71 -7.23 0.98
C GLU A 36 -10.46 -8.69 0.60
N GLY A 37 -9.19 -9.01 0.35
CA GLY A 37 -8.73 -10.37 0.11
C GLY A 37 -7.21 -10.48 0.28
N PRO A 38 -6.62 -11.67 0.08
CA PRO A 38 -5.21 -11.93 0.42
C PRO A 38 -4.16 -11.07 -0.29
N GLY A 39 -4.55 -10.38 -1.38
CA GLY A 39 -3.67 -9.53 -2.18
C GLY A 39 -4.30 -8.22 -2.61
N PHE A 40 -5.44 -7.83 -2.04
CA PHE A 40 -6.10 -6.58 -2.43
C PHE A 40 -6.95 -5.99 -1.30
N LEU A 41 -7.18 -4.69 -1.41
CA LEU A 41 -8.07 -3.90 -0.57
C LEU A 41 -8.77 -2.86 -1.42
N VAL A 42 -10.09 -2.77 -1.30
CA VAL A 42 -10.92 -1.72 -1.91
C VAL A 42 -11.51 -0.89 -0.78
N LEU A 43 -11.24 0.42 -0.80
CA LEU A 43 -11.85 1.37 0.12
C LEU A 43 -12.78 2.32 -0.63
N ARG A 44 -13.93 2.61 -0.02
CA ARG A 44 -14.99 3.47 -0.56
C ARG A 44 -15.19 4.69 0.32
N GLY A 45 -15.00 5.88 -0.26
CA GLY A 45 -15.36 7.15 0.37
C GLY A 45 -16.87 7.41 0.34
N GLN A 46 -17.33 8.29 1.22
CA GLN A 46 -18.76 8.63 1.35
C GLN A 46 -19.39 9.19 0.06
N GLY A 47 -18.59 9.84 -0.79
CA GLY A 47 -19.02 10.37 -2.10
C GLY A 47 -19.03 9.35 -3.24
N GLY A 48 -18.82 8.06 -2.96
CA GLY A 48 -18.70 7.02 -3.98
C GLY A 48 -17.28 6.87 -4.55
N GLU A 49 -16.34 7.69 -4.09
CA GLU A 49 -14.93 7.69 -4.47
C GLU A 49 -14.24 6.39 -4.06
N GLU A 50 -13.25 5.95 -4.83
CA GLU A 50 -12.59 4.65 -4.62
C GLU A 50 -11.07 4.81 -4.54
N VAL A 51 -10.45 4.01 -3.66
CA VAL A 51 -9.04 3.67 -3.72
C VAL A 51 -8.87 2.15 -3.64
N VAL A 52 -8.13 1.60 -4.61
CA VAL A 52 -7.87 0.17 -4.72
C VAL A 52 -6.39 -0.07 -4.52
N PHE A 53 -6.04 -0.94 -3.58
CA PHE A 53 -4.70 -1.46 -3.39
C PHE A 53 -4.62 -2.89 -3.91
N SER A 54 -3.56 -3.20 -4.67
CA SER A 54 -3.12 -4.56 -4.93
C SER A 54 -1.70 -4.75 -4.43
N VAL A 55 -1.46 -5.91 -3.81
CA VAL A 55 -0.16 -6.28 -3.27
C VAL A 55 0.23 -7.66 -3.79
N ARG A 56 1.50 -7.80 -4.14
CA ARG A 56 2.08 -9.06 -4.61
C ARG A 56 3.46 -9.22 -4.01
N ALA A 57 3.74 -10.41 -3.48
CA ALA A 57 5.10 -10.77 -3.07
C ALA A 57 6.03 -10.66 -4.29
N ASP A 58 7.05 -9.83 -4.16
CA ASP A 58 8.08 -9.66 -5.17
C ASP A 58 9.09 -10.81 -5.01
N GLY A 59 8.99 -11.80 -5.89
CA GLY A 59 9.82 -13.00 -5.91
C GLY A 59 11.22 -12.76 -6.48
N GLY A 60 11.71 -11.52 -6.48
CA GLY A 60 13.04 -11.17 -6.94
C GLY A 60 14.14 -11.99 -6.24
N PRO A 61 15.31 -12.16 -6.87
CA PRO A 61 16.38 -12.97 -6.31
C PRO A 61 16.71 -12.51 -4.90
N ARG A 62 16.77 -13.48 -3.98
CA ARG A 62 16.99 -13.31 -2.55
C ARG A 62 18.44 -12.85 -2.32
N GLY A 63 18.74 -11.57 -2.60
CA GLY A 63 20.11 -11.07 -2.52
C GLY A 63 20.30 -9.66 -3.06
N ALA A 64 19.98 -8.64 -2.26
CA ALA A 64 20.67 -7.35 -2.22
C ALA A 64 20.23 -6.57 -0.98
N GLY A 65 20.89 -6.80 0.15
CA GLY A 65 20.61 -6.12 1.41
C GLY A 65 21.08 -6.92 2.62
N GLY A 66 22.39 -7.05 2.78
CA GLY A 66 22.99 -7.65 3.98
C GLY A 66 22.96 -6.68 5.16
N GLY A 67 22.59 -7.17 6.35
CA GLY A 67 22.82 -6.46 7.61
C GLY A 67 21.77 -6.68 8.71
N GLY A 68 21.83 -7.83 9.39
CA GLY A 68 21.50 -8.00 10.82
C GLY A 68 20.15 -7.53 11.38
N GLY A 69 19.25 -8.49 11.64
CA GLY A 69 18.09 -8.31 12.53
C GLY A 69 16.91 -9.19 12.11
N GLY A 70 16.52 -10.17 12.92
CA GLY A 70 15.60 -11.24 12.54
C GLY A 70 14.21 -10.80 12.05
N GLY A 71 13.76 -11.46 10.98
CA GLY A 71 12.41 -11.36 10.41
C GLY A 71 12.46 -11.61 8.91
N GLY A 72 11.82 -12.67 8.43
CA GLY A 72 11.80 -13.03 7.00
C GLY A 72 11.03 -12.01 6.14
N GLY A 73 11.62 -10.84 5.91
CA GLY A 73 11.04 -9.76 5.12
C GLY A 73 11.15 -10.05 3.62
N GLY A 74 10.10 -10.62 3.04
CA GLY A 74 9.93 -10.61 1.58
C GLY A 74 9.67 -9.19 1.09
N LEU A 75 10.15 -8.86 -0.10
CA LEU A 75 9.77 -7.63 -0.78
C LEU A 75 8.32 -7.76 -1.27
N THR A 76 7.55 -6.68 -1.21
CA THR A 76 6.18 -6.64 -1.71
C THR A 76 6.05 -5.50 -2.71
N GLN A 77 5.58 -5.80 -3.92
CA GLN A 77 5.12 -4.78 -4.85
C GLN A 77 3.72 -4.33 -4.43
N VAL A 78 3.53 -3.03 -4.32
CA VAL A 78 2.27 -2.38 -3.95
C VAL A 78 1.86 -1.49 -5.11
N ARG A 79 0.62 -1.63 -5.56
CA ARG A 79 0.00 -0.73 -6.52
C ARG A 79 -1.28 -0.16 -5.91
N ALA A 80 -1.42 1.16 -5.94
CA ALA A 80 -2.64 1.85 -5.53
C ALA A 80 -3.23 2.59 -6.73
N SER A 81 -4.54 2.45 -6.96
CA SER A 81 -5.27 3.14 -8.02
C SER A 81 -6.37 3.99 -7.41
N THR A 82 -6.48 5.24 -7.84
CA THR A 82 -7.54 6.16 -7.40
C THR A 82 -7.79 7.28 -8.39
N LEU A 83 -8.99 7.87 -8.36
CA LEU A 83 -9.32 9.11 -9.06
C LEU A 83 -9.24 10.36 -8.16
N PHE A 84 -9.47 10.21 -6.85
CA PHE A 84 -9.66 11.34 -5.93
C PHE A 84 -8.69 11.37 -4.73
N PHE A 85 -7.97 10.27 -4.49
CA PHE A 85 -7.12 10.11 -3.29
C PHE A 85 -5.64 10.28 -3.55
N ASP A 86 -5.23 10.98 -4.60
CA ASP A 86 -3.83 11.05 -5.04
C ASP A 86 -2.86 11.47 -3.93
N GLN A 87 -3.12 12.61 -3.29
CA GLN A 87 -2.30 13.09 -2.16
C GLN A 87 -2.36 12.18 -0.93
N ALA A 88 -3.47 11.47 -0.72
CA ALA A 88 -3.60 10.54 0.40
C ALA A 88 -2.78 9.28 0.16
N VAL A 89 -2.78 8.79 -1.09
CA VAL A 89 -1.96 7.67 -1.54
C VAL A 89 -0.48 8.02 -1.45
N ASP A 90 -0.06 9.20 -1.92
CA ASP A 90 1.32 9.68 -1.78
C ASP A 90 1.79 9.72 -0.31
N ARG A 91 0.95 10.30 0.56
CA ARG A 91 1.23 10.35 2.00
C ARG A 91 1.26 8.95 2.62
N PHE A 92 0.44 8.02 2.15
CA PHE A 92 0.50 6.63 2.61
C PHE A 92 1.85 6.00 2.23
N PHE A 93 2.27 6.11 0.97
CA PHE A 93 3.56 5.54 0.53
C PHE A 93 4.77 6.12 1.27
N SER A 94 4.72 7.40 1.66
CA SER A 94 5.81 8.01 2.45
C SER A 94 5.93 7.47 3.88
N THR A 95 4.92 6.74 4.38
CA THR A 95 4.98 6.06 5.69
C THR A 95 5.53 4.62 5.62
N LEU A 96 5.76 4.10 4.42
CA LEU A 96 6.21 2.71 4.22
C LEU A 96 7.74 2.64 4.11
N PRO A 97 8.36 1.51 4.50
CA PRO A 97 9.78 1.26 4.24
C PRO A 97 9.97 0.92 2.76
N LEU A 98 10.03 1.96 1.93
CA LEU A 98 10.20 1.87 0.47
C LEU A 98 11.54 1.21 0.13
N ALA A 99 11.50 0.17 -0.71
CA ALA A 99 12.65 -0.47 -1.34
C ALA A 99 12.90 0.05 -2.76
N SER A 100 11.93 0.77 -3.34
CA SER A 100 12.05 1.51 -4.60
C SER A 100 11.26 2.82 -4.54
N GLY A 101 11.60 3.78 -5.42
CA GLY A 101 10.85 5.03 -5.54
C GLY A 101 9.41 4.79 -6.02
N VAL A 102 8.49 5.65 -5.59
CA VAL A 102 7.10 5.62 -6.06
C VAL A 102 7.03 6.11 -7.50
N VAL A 103 6.51 5.26 -8.38
CA VAL A 103 6.21 5.61 -9.77
C VAL A 103 4.74 5.94 -9.89
N VAL A 104 4.43 7.11 -10.45
CA VAL A 104 3.05 7.59 -10.64
C VAL A 104 2.73 7.66 -12.14
N ALA A 105 1.59 7.08 -12.55
CA ALA A 105 1.14 6.97 -13.95
C ALA A 105 -0.39 7.02 -14.11
#